data_AF-A0A3N2KNE4-F1
#
_entry.id   AF-A0A3N2KNE4-F1
#
_cell.length_a   1.000
_cell.length_b   1.000
_cell.length_c   1.000
_cell.angle_alpha   90.00
_cell.angle_beta   90.00
_cell.angle_gamma   90.00
#
_symmetry.space_group_name_H-M   'P 1'
#
loop_
_entity.id
_entity.type
_entity.pdbx_description
1 polymer ?
#
loop_
_entity_poly.entity_id
_entity_poly.type
_entity_poly.pdbx_seq_one_letter_code
_entity_poly.pdbx_strand_id
1 'polypeptide(L)'
;MDILNNSNRILSVLENFTLDNSDDIMMLIAENFRKRRVEKNITRQRMAELSGVPLSTLARFEQKGLIAFESLIKLAMALGYTSEIKNLFSTPKFDTMEELDLIRQKSKHKRAYAKGKN
;
A
#
# COMPACT_ATOMS: atom_id res chain seq x y z
N MET A 1 6.45 -19.63 -23.30
CA MET A 1 5.73 -18.65 -22.46
C MET A 1 6.18 -18.88 -21.03
N ASP A 2 6.80 -17.88 -20.38
CA ASP A 2 7.03 -17.76 -18.91
C ASP A 2 8.23 -16.87 -18.52
N ILE A 3 8.81 -16.12 -19.47
CA ILE A 3 9.86 -15.11 -19.16
C ILE A 3 9.30 -13.99 -18.24
N LEU A 4 8.01 -13.63 -18.39
CA LEU A 4 7.36 -12.59 -17.58
C LEU A 4 7.29 -12.94 -16.09
N ASN A 5 7.18 -14.23 -15.73
CA ASN A 5 7.02 -14.66 -14.34
C ASN A 5 8.35 -14.67 -13.57
N ASN A 6 9.47 -14.85 -14.27
CA ASN A 6 10.80 -14.83 -13.67
C ASN A 6 11.32 -13.40 -13.48
N SER A 7 11.02 -12.50 -14.43
CA SER A 7 11.32 -11.07 -14.27
C SER A 7 10.59 -10.46 -13.07
N ASN A 8 9.33 -10.85 -12.82
CA ASN A 8 8.58 -10.39 -11.65
C ASN A 8 9.23 -10.83 -10.32
N ARG A 9 9.83 -12.03 -10.29
CA ARG A 9 10.58 -12.51 -9.11
C ARG A 9 11.87 -11.72 -8.90
N ILE A 10 12.65 -11.52 -9.96
CA ILE A 10 13.90 -10.74 -9.91
C ILE A 10 13.60 -9.29 -9.49
N LEU A 11 12.56 -8.68 -10.06
CA LEU A 11 12.12 -7.33 -9.69
C LEU A 11 11.67 -7.26 -8.23
N SER A 12 10.88 -8.22 -7.74
CA SER A 12 10.46 -8.25 -6.33
C SER A 12 11.62 -8.45 -5.35
N VAL A 13 12.65 -9.21 -5.75
CA VAL A 13 13.84 -9.42 -4.93
C VAL A 13 14.65 -8.12 -4.85
N LEU A 14 14.81 -7.39 -5.95
CA LEU A 14 15.51 -6.10 -5.98
C LEU A 14 14.75 -5.00 -5.25
N GLU A 15 13.41 -4.99 -5.30
CA GLU A 15 12.56 -4.05 -4.54
C GLU A 15 12.79 -4.18 -3.02
N ASN A 16 12.99 -5.40 -2.53
CA ASN A 16 13.32 -5.65 -1.12
C ASN A 16 14.69 -5.10 -0.68
N PHE A 17 15.59 -4.76 -1.61
CA PHE A 17 16.95 -4.26 -1.31
C PHE A 17 17.10 -2.74 -1.50
N THR A 18 16.03 -2.01 -1.81
CA THR A 18 16.12 -0.59 -2.24
C THR A 18 15.34 0.40 -1.40
N LEU A 19 14.51 -0.06 -0.45
CA LEU A 19 13.70 0.78 0.42
C LEU A 19 13.79 0.23 1.85
N ASP A 20 14.93 0.49 2.49
CA ASP A 20 15.31 -0.18 3.73
C ASP A 20 14.57 0.38 4.97
N ASN A 21 13.86 1.50 4.84
CA ASN A 21 13.13 2.12 5.95
C ASN A 21 11.73 2.62 5.56
N SER A 22 10.93 2.92 6.59
CA SER A 22 9.54 3.34 6.45
C SER A 22 9.39 4.64 5.67
N ASP A 23 10.32 5.58 5.82
CA ASP A 23 10.20 6.91 5.23
C ASP A 23 10.38 6.85 3.71
N ASP A 24 11.27 5.98 3.23
CA ASP A 24 11.47 5.75 1.80
C ASP A 24 10.22 5.15 1.16
N ILE A 25 9.58 4.19 1.82
CA ILE A 25 8.31 3.59 1.35
C ILE A 25 7.20 4.65 1.33
N MET A 26 7.11 5.49 2.38
CA MET A 26 6.13 6.57 2.46
C MET A 26 6.29 7.58 1.32
N MET A 27 7.54 7.97 1.02
CA MET A 27 7.86 8.87 -0.07
C MET A 27 7.57 8.25 -1.43
N LEU A 28 7.91 6.97 -1.64
CA LEU A 28 7.59 6.28 -2.89
C LEU A 28 6.08 6.24 -3.14
N ILE A 29 5.29 5.90 -2.12
CA ILE A 29 3.82 5.87 -2.23
C ILE A 29 3.29 7.26 -2.58
N ALA A 30 3.81 8.31 -1.94
CA ALA A 30 3.40 9.69 -2.21
C ALA A 30 3.75 10.14 -3.64
N GLU A 31 4.94 9.84 -4.13
CA GLU A 31 5.36 10.14 -5.50
C GLU A 31 4.55 9.36 -6.53
N ASN A 32 4.26 8.09 -6.27
CA ASN A 32 3.37 7.31 -7.11
C ASN A 32 1.98 7.94 -7.20
N PHE A 33 1.38 8.32 -6.07
CA PHE A 33 0.10 9.02 -6.05
C PHE A 33 0.15 10.32 -6.87
N ARG A 34 1.16 11.15 -6.62
CA ARG A 34 1.36 12.43 -7.32
C ARG A 34 1.47 12.23 -8.83
N LYS A 35 2.25 11.24 -9.26
CA LYS A 35 2.39 10.86 -10.67
C LYS A 35 1.05 10.52 -11.29
N ARG A 36 0.26 9.63 -10.67
CA ARG A 36 -1.09 9.27 -11.17
C ARG A 36 -2.04 10.46 -11.22
N ARG A 37 -1.98 11.37 -10.25
CA ARG A 37 -2.77 12.60 -10.24
C ARG A 37 -2.41 13.52 -11.40
N VAL A 38 -1.12 13.71 -11.65
CA VAL A 38 -0.61 14.55 -12.76
C VAL A 38 -0.90 13.92 -14.12
N GLU A 39 -0.75 12.61 -14.29
CA GLU A 39 -1.13 11.88 -15.51
C GLU A 39 -2.61 12.10 -15.89
N LYS A 40 -3.48 12.33 -14.90
CA LYS A 40 -4.90 12.67 -15.08
C LYS A 40 -5.20 14.17 -15.20
N ASN A 41 -4.17 15.03 -15.23
CA ASN A 41 -4.28 16.49 -15.24
C ASN A 41 -5.10 17.08 -14.07
N ILE A 42 -5.08 16.43 -12.90
CA ILE A 42 -5.83 16.90 -11.72
C ILE A 42 -4.90 17.78 -10.87
N THR A 43 -5.28 19.03 -10.58
CA THR A 43 -4.50 19.89 -9.67
C THR A 43 -4.63 19.44 -8.21
N ARG A 44 -3.73 19.87 -7.32
CA ARG A 44 -3.90 19.59 -5.88
C ARG A 44 -5.21 20.16 -5.33
N GLN A 45 -5.56 21.37 -5.74
CA GLN A 45 -6.80 22.03 -5.33
C GLN A 45 -8.02 21.20 -5.76
N ARG A 46 -8.05 20.78 -7.03
CA ARG A 46 -9.13 19.94 -7.53
C ARG A 46 -9.19 18.58 -6.81
N MET A 47 -8.04 17.98 -6.54
CA MET A 47 -7.98 16.70 -5.82
C MET A 47 -8.47 16.83 -4.37
N ALA A 48 -8.12 17.93 -3.69
CA ALA A 48 -8.60 18.24 -2.34
C ALA A 48 -10.13 18.38 -2.32
N GLU A 49 -10.72 19.09 -3.30
CA GLU A 49 -12.18 19.20 -3.46
C GLU A 49 -12.84 17.83 -3.69
N LEU A 50 -12.31 17.03 -4.62
CA LEU A 50 -12.88 15.73 -4.98
C LEU A 50 -12.83 14.71 -3.82
N SER A 51 -11.79 14.78 -3.00
CA SER A 51 -11.59 13.83 -1.89
C SER A 51 -12.15 14.33 -0.54
N GLY A 52 -12.45 15.62 -0.43
CA GLY A 52 -12.76 16.28 0.85
C GLY A 52 -11.56 16.34 1.82
N VAL A 53 -10.35 16.06 1.35
CA VAL A 53 -9.12 16.15 2.16
C VAL A 53 -8.56 17.58 2.06
N PRO A 54 -8.16 18.22 3.17
CA PRO A 54 -7.59 19.57 3.12
C PRO A 54 -6.38 19.67 2.19
N LEU A 55 -6.28 20.79 1.46
CA LEU A 55 -5.18 21.03 0.51
C LEU A 55 -3.80 20.95 1.18
N SER A 56 -3.68 21.44 2.42
CA SER A 56 -2.45 21.37 3.22
C SER A 56 -2.06 19.92 3.55
N THR A 57 -3.03 19.06 3.83
CA THR A 57 -2.81 17.63 4.07
C THR A 57 -2.35 16.92 2.80
N LEU A 58 -2.99 17.18 1.66
CA LEU A 58 -2.54 16.64 0.37
C LEU A 58 -1.13 17.14 0.00
N ALA A 59 -0.83 18.43 0.22
CA ALA A 59 0.50 18.97 -0.03
C ALA A 59 1.56 18.33 0.87
N ARG A 60 1.28 18.15 2.17
CA ARG A 60 2.19 17.48 3.11
C ARG A 60 2.43 16.03 2.73
N PHE A 61 1.39 15.32 2.30
CA PHE A 61 1.50 13.96 1.79
C PHE A 61 2.44 13.90 0.59
N GLU A 62 2.20 14.69 -0.45
CA GLU A 62 3.02 14.66 -1.66
C GLU A 62 4.45 15.19 -1.49
N GLN A 63 4.72 16.00 -0.45
CA GLN A 63 6.05 16.57 -0.23
C GLN A 63 6.88 15.78 0.78
N LYS A 64 6.23 15.15 1.76
CA LYS A 64 6.90 14.53 2.91
C LYS A 64 6.52 13.07 3.14
N GLY A 65 5.59 12.52 2.36
CA GLY A 65 5.04 11.17 2.57
C GLY A 65 4.07 11.06 3.76
N LEU A 66 3.87 12.14 4.53
CA LEU A 66 3.18 12.08 5.80
C LEU A 66 1.68 12.38 5.67
N ILE A 67 0.82 11.40 5.97
CA ILE A 67 -0.65 11.53 5.90
C ILE A 67 -1.35 10.63 6.94
N ALA A 68 -2.55 10.99 7.36
CA ALA A 68 -3.43 10.10 8.13
C ALA A 68 -4.07 9.03 7.23
N PHE A 69 -4.24 7.81 7.75
CA PHE A 69 -4.74 6.68 6.97
C PHE A 69 -6.10 6.93 6.30
N GLU A 70 -7.06 7.54 7.01
CA GLU A 70 -8.37 7.87 6.45
C GLU A 70 -8.26 8.84 5.25
N SER A 71 -7.37 9.83 5.34
CA SER A 71 -7.16 10.79 4.25
C SER A 71 -6.50 10.12 3.03
N LEU A 72 -5.59 9.16 3.24
CA LEU A 72 -5.02 8.37 2.16
C LEU A 72 -6.11 7.55 1.43
N ILE A 73 -7.02 6.91 2.17
CA ILE A 73 -8.15 6.17 1.58
C ILE A 73 -9.03 7.11 0.75
N LYS A 74 -9.40 8.27 1.30
CA LYS A 74 -10.22 9.27 0.59
C LYS A 74 -9.57 9.73 -0.71
N LEU A 75 -8.27 10.02 -0.68
CA LEU A 75 -7.50 10.39 -1.87
C LEU A 75 -7.45 9.25 -2.90
N ALA A 76 -7.17 8.02 -2.46
CA ALA A 76 -7.14 6.85 -3.34
C ALA A 76 -8.50 6.62 -4.01
N MET A 77 -9.60 6.66 -3.24
CA MET A 77 -10.96 6.52 -3.77
C MET A 77 -11.28 7.60 -4.80
N ALA A 78 -10.98 8.87 -4.49
CA ALA A 78 -11.26 9.98 -5.39
C ALA A 78 -10.40 9.94 -6.67
N LEU A 79 -9.23 9.30 -6.64
CA LEU A 79 -8.37 9.09 -7.82
C LEU A 79 -8.75 7.84 -8.64
N GLY A 80 -9.61 6.97 -8.08
CA GLY A 80 -10.10 5.73 -8.71
C GLY A 80 -9.42 4.44 -8.24
N TYR A 81 -8.68 4.47 -7.13
CA TYR A 81 -7.90 3.34 -6.58
C TYR A 81 -8.61 2.60 -5.43
N THR A 82 -9.95 2.58 -5.45
CA THR A 82 -10.75 1.96 -4.37
C THR A 82 -10.51 0.45 -4.26
N SER A 83 -10.29 -0.23 -5.37
CA SER A 83 -10.08 -1.69 -5.38
C SER A 83 -8.70 -2.04 -4.83
N GLU A 84 -7.68 -1.28 -5.22
CA GLU A 84 -6.28 -1.44 -4.82
C GLU A 84 -6.14 -1.22 -3.32
N ILE A 85 -6.73 -0.14 -2.77
CA ILE A 85 -6.63 0.13 -1.33
C ILE A 85 -7.35 -0.93 -0.49
N LYS A 86 -8.45 -1.50 -0.99
CA LYS A 86 -9.14 -2.64 -0.36
C LYS A 86 -8.28 -3.91 -0.35
N ASN A 87 -7.37 -4.04 -1.31
CA ASN A 87 -6.54 -5.22 -1.50
C ASN A 87 -5.14 -5.11 -0.86
N LEU A 88 -4.80 -3.99 -0.21
CA LEU A 88 -3.46 -3.73 0.34
C LEU A 88 -2.94 -4.86 1.26
N PHE A 89 -3.85 -5.54 1.97
CA PHE A 89 -3.53 -6.68 2.84
C PHE A 89 -4.52 -7.85 2.68
N SER A 90 -5.18 -7.99 1.52
CA SER A 90 -6.24 -8.99 1.35
C SER A 90 -5.73 -10.41 1.11
N THR A 91 -4.54 -10.56 0.54
CA THR A 91 -3.95 -11.87 0.21
C THR A 91 -2.98 -12.32 1.30
N PRO A 92 -3.14 -13.53 1.86
CA PRO A 92 -2.16 -14.08 2.80
C PRO A 92 -0.82 -14.32 2.09
N LYS A 93 0.27 -13.97 2.75
CA LYS A 93 1.63 -14.36 2.35
C LYS A 93 2.06 -15.57 3.17
N PHE A 94 2.68 -16.55 2.51
CA PHE A 94 3.19 -17.77 3.12
C PHE A 94 4.35 -18.31 2.28
N ASP A 95 5.34 -18.88 2.95
CA ASP A 95 6.53 -19.44 2.31
C ASP A 95 6.46 -20.98 2.20
N THR A 96 5.64 -21.62 3.05
CA THR A 96 5.50 -23.09 3.13
C THR A 96 4.05 -23.55 3.11
N MET A 97 3.82 -24.81 2.73
CA MET A 97 2.48 -25.42 2.78
C MET A 97 1.99 -25.55 4.22
N GLU A 98 2.89 -25.85 5.15
CA GLU A 98 2.60 -25.92 6.57
C GLU A 98 2.12 -24.56 7.10
N GLU A 99 2.75 -23.46 6.70
CA GLU A 99 2.31 -22.11 7.06
C GLU A 99 0.93 -21.79 6.47
N LEU A 100 0.67 -22.17 5.22
CA LEU A 100 -0.64 -21.98 4.59
C LEU A 100 -1.75 -22.74 5.34
N ASP A 101 -1.49 -23.99 5.74
CA ASP A 101 -2.46 -24.79 6.49
C ASP A 101 -2.71 -24.19 7.87
N LEU A 102 -1.68 -23.67 8.54
CA LEU A 102 -1.84 -22.93 9.80
C LEU A 102 -2.69 -21.67 9.63
N ILE A 103 -2.47 -20.89 8.56
CA ILE A 103 -3.29 -19.71 8.24
C ILE A 103 -4.75 -20.12 8.03
N ARG A 104 -5.00 -21.19 7.26
CA ARG A 104 -6.35 -21.71 7.00
C ARG A 104 -7.04 -22.15 8.29
N GLN A 105 -6.35 -22.89 9.15
CA GLN A 105 -6.88 -23.32 10.46
C GLN A 105 -7.20 -22.11 11.36
N LYS A 106 -6.32 -21.10 11.35
CA LYS A 106 -6.48 -19.88 12.17
C LYS A 106 -7.42 -18.85 11.58
N SER A 107 -7.90 -19.02 10.34
CA SER A 107 -8.77 -18.06 9.64
C SER A 107 -10.03 -17.64 10.42
N LYS A 108 -10.53 -18.50 11.32
CA LYS A 108 -11.69 -18.22 12.18
C LYS A 108 -11.35 -17.47 13.47
N HIS A 109 -10.08 -17.31 13.82
CA HIS A 109 -9.65 -16.62 15.03
C HIS A 109 -9.66 -15.11 14.83
N LYS A 110 -10.27 -14.37 15.76
CA LYS A 110 -10.32 -12.90 15.73
C LYS A 110 -9.06 -12.23 16.28
N ARG A 111 -8.21 -12.97 17.00
CA ARG A 111 -7.04 -12.45 17.73
C ARG A 111 -5.93 -13.49 17.77
N ALA A 112 -4.69 -13.03 17.73
CA ALA A 112 -3.51 -13.85 18.04
C ALA A 112 -3.25 -13.82 19.55
N TYR A 113 -2.80 -14.95 20.11
CA TYR A 113 -2.32 -15.04 21.49
C TYR A 113 -0.85 -15.41 21.46
N ALA A 114 -0.01 -14.69 22.21
CA ALA A 114 1.37 -15.07 22.42
C ALA A 114 1.40 -16.41 23.18
N LYS A 115 2.10 -17.42 22.66
CA LYS A 115 2.41 -18.60 23.49
C LYS A 115 3.27 -18.11 24.65
N GLY A 116 2.85 -18.40 25.87
CA GLY A 116 3.67 -18.14 27.06
C GLY A 116 5.03 -18.79 26.86
N LYS A 117 6.11 -18.01 27.04
CA LYS A 117 7.45 -18.56 27.18
C LYS A 117 7.46 -19.33 28.50
N ASN A 118 7.47 -20.67 28.43
CA ASN A 118 7.97 -21.51 29.52
C ASN A 118 9.48 -21.65 29.37
#